data_AF-A0A1Y2VXF9-F1
#
_entry.id   AF-A0A1Y2VXF9-F1
#
_cell.length_a   1.000
_cell.length_b   1.000
_cell.length_c   1.000
_cell.angle_alpha   90.00
_cell.angle_beta   90.00
_cell.angle_gamma   90.00
#
_symmetry.space_group_name_H-M   'P 1'
#
loop_
_entity.id
_entity.type
_entity.pdbx_description
1 polymer ?
#
loop_
_entity_poly.entity_id
_entity_poly.type
_entity_poly.pdbx_seq_one_letter_code
_entity_poly.pdbx_strand_id
1 'polypeptide(L)'
;MDTNFKFLEKLPSLPPDQLEEILEGPALSPPPNIASDFDDPLNNNTLASSVIICCLVVTTAATSLRAYAKIIVARKAHLEDALGLVMAVIFDSYAYRLLRRTALDCVDENKTIAVWTGFYAVAIMSLKAAILLEWVRLFASHGMQRTFYWTCHTFIWANVFFYTSALMAGNVFCLPGEEAREPKYPSSM
;
A
#
# COMPACT_ATOMS: atom_id res chain seq x y z
N MET A 1 -2.22 -1.72 35.64
CA MET A 1 -2.85 -0.87 34.61
C MET A 1 -3.02 0.59 35.08
N ASP A 2 -3.14 0.83 36.40
CA ASP A 2 -3.36 2.17 36.99
C ASP A 2 -2.18 3.16 36.98
N THR A 3 -0.94 2.69 36.88
CA THR A 3 0.26 3.55 37.02
C THR A 3 0.47 4.46 35.82
N ASN A 4 0.17 3.99 34.61
CA ASN A 4 0.31 4.79 33.39
C ASN A 4 -0.74 5.91 33.31
N PHE A 5 -1.95 5.68 33.80
CA PHE A 5 -3.02 6.68 33.74
C PHE A 5 -2.71 7.89 34.64
N LYS A 6 -2.17 7.66 35.84
CA LYS A 6 -1.72 8.73 36.76
C LYS A 6 -0.51 9.51 36.24
N PHE A 7 0.29 8.91 35.36
CA PHE A 7 1.40 9.58 34.71
C PHE A 7 0.90 10.53 33.60
N LEU A 8 -0.07 10.09 32.79
CA LEU A 8 -0.67 10.91 31.73
C LEU A 8 -1.37 12.18 32.28
N GLU A 9 -1.99 12.08 33.46
CA GLU A 9 -2.63 13.22 34.13
C GLU A 9 -1.61 14.29 34.58
N LYS A 10 -0.34 13.91 34.79
CA LYS A 10 0.74 14.82 35.20
C LYS A 10 1.45 15.53 34.05
N LEU A 11 1.32 15.02 32.81
CA LEU A 11 1.98 15.59 31.62
C LEU A 11 1.79 17.12 31.45
N PRO A 12 0.59 17.71 31.66
CA PRO A 12 0.38 19.15 31.46
C PRO A 12 1.11 20.05 32.48
N SER A 13 1.64 19.47 33.56
CA SER A 13 2.29 20.18 34.67
C SER A 13 3.81 20.06 34.68
N LEU A 14 4.40 19.33 33.71
CA LEU A 14 5.85 19.29 33.54
C LEU A 14 6.37 20.59 32.93
N PRO A 15 7.60 21.00 33.26
CA PRO A 15 8.27 22.07 32.55
C PRO A 15 8.49 21.67 31.08
N PRO A 16 8.45 22.65 30.14
CA PRO A 16 8.32 22.37 28.71
C PRO A 16 9.48 21.54 28.14
N ASP A 17 10.67 21.70 28.68
CA ASP A 17 11.88 20.94 28.34
C ASP A 17 11.75 19.44 28.65
N GLN A 18 11.17 19.08 29.80
CA GLN A 18 10.95 17.69 30.20
C GLN A 18 9.74 17.07 29.49
N LEU A 19 8.76 17.90 29.12
CA LEU A 19 7.60 17.46 28.34
C LEU A 19 8.02 17.11 26.91
N GLU A 20 8.85 17.95 26.28
CA GLU A 20 9.42 17.69 24.96
C GLU A 20 10.24 16.39 24.97
N GLU A 21 11.08 16.16 25.98
CA GLU A 21 11.87 14.91 26.09
C GLU A 21 11.00 13.64 26.22
N ILE A 22 9.84 13.73 26.88
CA ILE A 22 8.91 12.60 27.04
C ILE A 22 8.09 12.36 25.76
N LEU A 23 7.72 13.43 25.05
CA LEU A 23 6.99 13.36 23.78
C LEU A 23 7.88 12.87 22.64
N GLU A 24 9.16 13.24 22.65
CA GLU A 24 10.19 12.75 21.73
C GLU A 24 10.67 11.32 22.05
N GLY A 25 10.24 10.77 23.19
CA GLY A 25 10.55 9.39 23.58
C GLY A 25 9.82 8.35 22.72
N PRO A 26 10.35 7.12 22.60
CA PRO A 26 9.68 6.05 21.87
C PRO A 26 8.25 5.83 22.39
N ALA A 27 7.26 5.83 21.49
CA ALA A 27 5.85 5.71 21.84
C ALA A 27 5.49 4.44 22.65
N LEU A 28 6.35 3.41 22.61
CA LEU A 28 6.29 2.23 23.46
C LEU A 28 7.65 1.99 24.13
N SER A 29 7.64 1.78 25.45
CA SER A 29 8.77 1.16 26.13
C SER A 29 8.94 -0.28 25.63
N PRO A 30 10.19 -0.73 25.40
CA PRO A 30 10.43 -2.08 24.91
C PRO A 30 9.84 -3.10 25.90
N PRO A 31 9.18 -4.16 25.40
CA PRO A 31 8.59 -5.17 26.25
C PRO A 31 9.66 -5.78 27.18
N PRO A 32 9.35 -5.98 28.47
CA PRO A 32 10.32 -6.48 29.43
C PRO A 32 10.87 -7.85 29.00
N ASN A 33 12.19 -7.99 29.06
CA ASN A 33 12.96 -9.21 28.78
C ASN A 33 12.99 -9.71 27.32
N ILE A 34 12.65 -8.87 26.34
CA ILE A 34 12.87 -9.18 24.92
C ILE A 34 13.81 -8.12 24.35
N ALA A 35 15.08 -8.49 24.12
CA ALA A 35 15.96 -7.68 23.29
C ALA A 35 15.35 -7.62 21.88
N SER A 36 15.26 -6.43 21.29
CA SER A 36 14.89 -6.31 19.88
C SER A 36 15.89 -7.10 19.05
N ASP A 37 15.44 -8.25 18.56
CA ASP A 37 16.21 -9.08 17.65
C ASP A 37 16.15 -8.41 16.27
N PHE A 38 17.25 -7.76 15.91
CA PHE A 38 17.40 -7.08 14.62
C PHE A 38 18.03 -8.00 13.56
N ASP A 39 18.54 -9.17 13.96
CA ASP A 39 19.29 -10.07 13.09
C ASP A 39 18.36 -11.12 12.44
N ASP A 40 17.34 -11.61 13.14
CA ASP A 40 16.29 -12.48 12.59
C ASP A 40 14.90 -12.10 13.15
N PRO A 41 14.33 -10.96 12.73
CA PRO A 41 12.98 -10.61 13.16
C PRO A 41 12.04 -11.72 12.71
N LEU A 42 11.21 -12.24 13.62
CA LEU A 42 10.20 -13.27 13.36
C LEU A 42 9.11 -12.74 12.40
N ASN A 43 9.51 -12.50 11.17
CA ASN A 43 8.77 -11.83 10.15
C ASN A 43 8.55 -12.87 9.06
N ASN A 44 7.29 -13.15 8.74
CA ASN A 44 6.89 -14.14 7.74
C ASN A 44 7.17 -13.63 6.30
N ASN A 45 8.34 -13.05 6.07
CA ASN A 45 8.82 -12.51 4.79
C ASN A 45 8.83 -13.59 3.71
N THR A 46 9.09 -14.85 4.06
CA THR A 46 9.03 -15.98 3.13
C THR A 46 7.61 -16.20 2.61
N LEU A 47 6.60 -16.12 3.49
CA LEU A 47 5.19 -16.22 3.08
C LEU A 47 4.83 -15.03 2.19
N ALA A 48 5.15 -13.80 2.61
CA ALA A 48 4.87 -12.60 1.81
C ALA A 48 5.52 -12.67 0.42
N SER A 49 6.80 -13.05 0.35
CA SER A 49 7.56 -13.13 -0.90
C SER A 49 7.00 -14.19 -1.84
N SER A 50 6.62 -15.36 -1.32
CA SER A 50 6.00 -16.42 -2.14
C SER A 50 4.68 -15.97 -2.78
N VAL A 51 3.83 -15.28 -2.01
CA VAL A 51 2.56 -14.72 -2.51
C VAL A 51 2.82 -13.67 -3.58
N ILE A 52 3.78 -12.76 -3.37
CA ILE A 52 4.11 -11.71 -4.34
C ILE A 52 4.61 -12.33 -5.66
N ILE A 53 5.49 -13.32 -5.60
CA ILE A 53 6.01 -14.01 -6.79
C ILE A 53 4.86 -14.68 -7.56
N CYS A 54 3.98 -15.41 -6.88
CA CYS A 54 2.82 -16.05 -7.50
C CYS A 54 1.91 -15.02 -8.18
N CYS A 55 1.59 -13.91 -7.50
CA CYS A 55 0.78 -12.84 -8.06
C CYS A 55 1.44 -12.17 -9.27
N LEU A 56 2.76 -11.96 -9.24
CA LEU A 56 3.52 -11.41 -10.36
C LEU A 56 3.41 -12.34 -11.58
N VAL A 57 3.73 -13.62 -11.43
CA VAL A 57 3.65 -14.60 -12.54
C VAL A 57 2.25 -14.65 -13.16
N VAL A 58 1.21 -14.73 -12.32
CA VAL A 58 -0.17 -14.80 -12.80
C VAL A 58 -0.59 -13.52 -13.52
N THR A 59 -0.21 -12.36 -12.99
CA THR A 59 -0.57 -11.07 -13.58
C THR A 59 0.17 -10.82 -14.89
N THR A 60 1.47 -11.10 -14.96
CA THR A 60 2.27 -10.99 -16.19
C THR A 60 1.75 -11.97 -17.26
N ALA A 61 1.39 -13.20 -16.89
CA ALA A 61 0.80 -14.17 -17.81
C ALA A 61 -0.58 -13.72 -18.33
N ALA A 62 -1.46 -13.24 -17.45
CA ALA A 62 -2.80 -12.79 -17.85
C ALA A 62 -2.76 -11.54 -18.74
N THR A 63 -1.89 -10.57 -18.42
CA THR A 63 -1.76 -9.33 -19.19
C THR A 63 -1.09 -9.56 -20.54
N SER A 64 -0.07 -10.42 -20.61
CA SER A 64 0.55 -10.82 -21.88
C SER A 64 -0.42 -11.59 -22.77
N LEU A 65 -1.21 -12.50 -22.22
CA LEU A 65 -2.26 -13.20 -22.97
C LEU A 65 -3.32 -12.22 -23.51
N ARG A 66 -3.77 -11.26 -22.70
CA ARG A 66 -4.73 -10.24 -23.11
C ARG A 66 -4.15 -9.33 -24.20
N ALA A 67 -2.90 -8.90 -24.05
CA ALA A 67 -2.19 -8.12 -25.06
C ALA A 67 -2.07 -8.87 -26.38
N TYR A 68 -1.67 -10.14 -26.33
CA TYR A 68 -1.58 -11.02 -27.49
C TYR A 68 -2.94 -11.13 -28.20
N ALA A 69 -4.01 -11.44 -27.45
CA ALA A 69 -5.34 -11.60 -28.01
C ALA A 69 -5.88 -10.30 -28.64
N LYS A 70 -5.71 -9.15 -27.99
CA LYS A 70 -6.31 -7.88 -28.46
C LYS A 70 -5.46 -7.18 -29.53
N ILE A 71 -4.14 -7.16 -29.37
CA ILE A 71 -3.21 -6.45 -30.25
C ILE A 71 -2.89 -7.27 -31.49
N ILE A 72 -2.56 -8.55 -31.32
CA ILE A 72 -2.08 -9.40 -32.41
C ILE A 72 -3.25 -10.10 -33.11
N VAL A 73 -4.13 -10.76 -32.36
CA VAL A 73 -5.23 -11.56 -32.94
C VAL A 73 -6.39 -10.67 -33.39
N ALA A 74 -6.96 -9.86 -32.50
CA ALA A 74 -8.14 -9.04 -32.80
C ALA A 74 -7.82 -7.76 -33.57
N ARG A 75 -6.56 -7.27 -33.51
CA ARG A 75 -6.09 -5.99 -34.08
C ARG A 75 -6.99 -4.79 -33.75
N LYS A 76 -7.65 -4.84 -32.58
CA LYS A 76 -8.56 -3.80 -32.09
C LYS A 76 -8.16 -3.46 -30.66
N ALA A 77 -7.20 -2.54 -30.55
CA ALA A 77 -6.79 -2.01 -29.25
C ALA A 77 -7.79 -0.92 -28.81
N HIS A 78 -8.39 -1.11 -27.65
CA HIS A 78 -9.17 -0.08 -26.99
C HIS A 78 -8.29 0.70 -26.01
N LEU A 79 -8.70 1.92 -25.65
CA LEU A 79 -8.01 2.74 -24.64
C LEU A 79 -7.86 2.00 -23.31
N GLU A 80 -8.82 1.14 -22.97
CA GLU A 80 -8.80 0.30 -21.76
C GLU A 80 -7.67 -0.72 -21.78
N ASP A 81 -7.32 -1.27 -22.94
CA ASP A 81 -6.23 -2.25 -23.05
C ASP A 81 -4.86 -1.56 -22.96
N ALA A 82 -4.72 -0.34 -23.51
CA ALA A 82 -3.50 0.47 -23.36
C ALA A 82 -3.29 0.89 -21.90
N LEU A 83 -4.36 1.35 -21.23
CA LEU A 83 -4.31 1.68 -19.80
C LEU A 83 -3.97 0.44 -18.97
N GLY A 84 -4.56 -0.72 -19.28
CA GLY A 84 -4.28 -1.98 -18.61
C GLY A 84 -2.80 -2.40 -18.69
N LEU A 85 -2.15 -2.21 -19.84
CA LEU A 85 -0.73 -2.52 -20.02
C LEU A 85 0.19 -1.58 -19.24
N VAL A 86 -0.11 -0.28 -19.25
CA VAL A 86 0.64 0.69 -18.44
C VAL A 86 0.55 0.34 -16.96
N MET A 87 -0.65 -0.02 -16.48
CA MET A 87 -0.85 -0.40 -15.09
C MET A 87 -0.16 -1.72 -14.72
N ALA A 88 -0.06 -2.68 -15.65
CA ALA A 88 0.69 -3.91 -15.45
C ALA A 88 2.20 -3.64 -15.21
N VAL A 89 2.79 -2.75 -16.00
CA VAL A 89 4.21 -2.35 -15.84
C VAL A 89 4.44 -1.69 -14.48
N ILE A 90 3.52 -0.83 -14.04
CA ILE A 90 3.59 -0.18 -12.72
C ILE A 90 3.51 -1.23 -11.59
N PHE A 91 2.61 -2.22 -11.73
CA PHE A 91 2.49 -3.31 -10.77
C PHE A 91 3.74 -4.18 -10.69
N ASP A 92 4.29 -4.61 -11.82
CA ASP A 92 5.50 -5.43 -11.86
C ASP A 92 6.70 -4.68 -11.26
N SER A 93 6.80 -3.37 -11.53
CA SER A 93 7.82 -2.49 -10.93
C SER A 93 7.70 -2.39 -9.41
N TYR A 94 6.47 -2.26 -8.90
CA TYR A 94 6.19 -2.23 -7.46
C TYR A 94 6.48 -3.59 -6.79
N ALA A 95 6.01 -4.69 -7.38
CA ALA A 95 6.21 -6.04 -6.87
C ALA A 95 7.70 -6.42 -6.82
N TYR A 96 8.47 -6.05 -7.85
CA TYR A 96 9.93 -6.23 -7.86
C TYR A 96 10.63 -5.47 -6.72
N ARG A 97 10.25 -4.21 -6.47
CA ARG A 97 10.81 -3.41 -5.36
C ARG A 97 10.45 -3.98 -4.00
N LEU A 98 9.23 -4.47 -3.85
CA LEU A 98 8.78 -5.11 -2.61
C LEU A 98 9.55 -6.41 -2.32
N LEU A 99 9.81 -7.23 -3.34
CA LEU A 99 10.67 -8.42 -3.23
C LEU A 99 12.11 -8.05 -2.92
N ARG A 100 12.64 -6.98 -3.54
CA ARG A 100 14.00 -6.51 -3.25
C ARG A 100 14.14 -6.05 -1.80
N ARG A 101 13.10 -5.41 -1.24
CA ARG A 101 13.05 -5.04 0.18
C ARG A 101 13.10 -6.26 1.10
N THR A 102 12.29 -7.28 0.83
CA THR A 102 12.25 -8.49 1.68
C THR A 102 13.49 -9.37 1.54
N ALA A 103 14.21 -9.27 0.42
CA ALA A 103 15.41 -10.07 0.17
C ALA A 103 16.72 -9.43 0.66
N LEU A 104 16.79 -8.10 0.78
CA LEU A 104 18.02 -7.37 1.11
C LEU A 104 17.92 -6.51 2.38
N ASP A 105 16.82 -6.60 3.14
CA ASP A 105 16.54 -5.82 4.37
C ASP A 105 16.97 -4.34 4.30
N CYS A 106 16.78 -3.71 3.14
CA CYS A 106 17.17 -2.32 2.93
C CYS A 106 16.10 -1.39 3.52
N VAL A 107 16.36 -0.85 4.72
CA VAL A 107 15.47 0.09 5.43
C VAL A 107 15.33 1.43 4.71
N ASP A 108 16.37 1.86 3.99
CA ASP A 108 16.44 3.18 3.33
C ASP A 108 15.42 3.37 2.18
N GLU A 109 14.83 2.30 1.64
CA GLU A 109 13.89 2.38 0.51
C GLU A 109 12.44 2.69 0.91
N ASN A 110 12.16 2.93 2.20
CA ASN A 110 10.79 3.04 2.69
C ASN A 110 9.98 4.18 2.01
N LYS A 111 10.63 5.33 1.75
CA LYS A 111 10.01 6.46 1.04
C LYS A 111 9.65 6.11 -0.41
N THR A 112 10.55 5.40 -1.08
CA THR A 112 10.34 4.97 -2.46
C THR A 112 9.20 3.97 -2.52
N ILE A 113 9.18 2.98 -1.62
CA ILE A 113 8.11 1.97 -1.56
C ILE A 113 6.74 2.63 -1.34
N ALA A 114 6.64 3.61 -0.43
CA ALA A 114 5.38 4.34 -0.20
C ALA A 114 4.85 5.04 -1.46
N VAL A 115 5.72 5.68 -2.25
CA VAL A 115 5.36 6.31 -3.52
C VAL A 115 4.82 5.27 -4.52
N TRP A 116 5.51 4.13 -4.65
CA TRP A 116 5.06 3.05 -5.55
C TRP A 116 3.77 2.39 -5.08
N THR A 117 3.54 2.25 -3.77
CA THR A 117 2.27 1.80 -3.19
C THR A 117 1.13 2.72 -3.60
N GLY A 118 1.36 4.04 -3.64
CA GLY A 118 0.39 5.01 -4.11
C GLY A 118 0.03 4.81 -5.58
N PHE A 119 1.02 4.65 -6.45
CA PHE A 119 0.80 4.35 -7.87
C PHE A 119 0.05 3.03 -8.08
N TYR A 120 0.37 2.00 -7.28
CA TYR A 120 -0.34 0.73 -7.31
C TYR A 120 -1.82 0.87 -6.90
N ALA A 121 -2.13 1.67 -5.88
CA ALA A 121 -3.52 1.93 -5.46
C ALA A 121 -4.35 2.61 -6.55
N VAL A 122 -3.75 3.56 -7.29
CA VAL A 122 -4.40 4.18 -8.45
C VAL A 122 -4.57 3.15 -9.58
N ALA A 123 -3.55 2.34 -9.85
CA ALA A 123 -3.59 1.32 -10.89
C ALA A 123 -4.70 0.29 -10.68
N ILE A 124 -4.85 -0.25 -9.46
CA ILE A 124 -5.89 -1.23 -9.14
C ILE A 124 -7.29 -0.62 -9.18
N MET A 125 -7.43 0.66 -8.81
CA MET A 125 -8.68 1.42 -8.93
C MET A 125 -9.09 1.56 -10.40
N SER A 126 -8.16 2.01 -11.26
CA SER A 126 -8.40 2.14 -12.70
C SER A 126 -8.74 0.80 -13.36
N LEU A 127 -8.06 -0.29 -12.96
CA LEU A 127 -8.34 -1.63 -13.48
C LEU A 127 -9.74 -2.12 -13.11
N LYS A 128 -10.16 -1.96 -11.85
CA LYS A 128 -11.51 -2.31 -11.40
C LYS A 128 -12.58 -1.51 -12.15
N ALA A 129 -12.35 -0.22 -12.36
CA ALA A 129 -13.24 0.64 -13.13
C ALA A 129 -13.31 0.22 -14.61
N ALA A 130 -12.18 -0.10 -15.24
CA ALA A 130 -12.14 -0.56 -16.63
C ALA A 130 -12.90 -1.88 -16.82
N ILE A 131 -12.75 -2.84 -15.91
CA ILE A 131 -13.52 -4.09 -15.93
C ILE A 131 -15.02 -3.79 -15.81
N LEU A 132 -15.43 -2.98 -14.83
CA LEU A 132 -16.84 -2.61 -14.65
C LEU A 132 -17.42 -1.91 -15.89
N LEU A 133 -16.64 -1.05 -16.56
CA LEU A 133 -17.06 -0.41 -17.82
C LEU A 133 -17.19 -1.41 -18.97
N GLU A 134 -16.28 -2.37 -19.11
CA GLU A 134 -16.37 -3.44 -20.11
C GLU A 134 -17.61 -4.31 -19.87
N TRP A 135 -17.92 -4.62 -18.60
CA TRP A 135 -19.16 -5.30 -18.21
C TRP A 135 -20.39 -4.48 -18.55
N VAL A 136 -20.42 -3.17 -18.25
CA VAL A 136 -21.54 -2.31 -18.65
C VAL A 136 -21.74 -2.36 -20.17
N ARG A 137 -20.69 -2.29 -20.99
CA ARG A 137 -20.84 -2.37 -22.46
C ARG A 137 -21.36 -3.73 -22.92
N LEU A 138 -20.88 -4.83 -22.35
CA LEU A 138 -21.30 -6.18 -22.74
C LEU A 138 -22.77 -6.45 -22.38
N PHE A 139 -23.16 -6.11 -21.16
CA PHE A 139 -24.48 -6.43 -20.61
C PHE A 139 -25.53 -5.33 -20.87
N ALA A 140 -25.12 -4.11 -21.22
CA ALA A 140 -26.06 -3.08 -21.66
C ALA A 140 -26.76 -3.41 -22.99
N SER A 141 -26.41 -4.49 -23.69
CA SER A 141 -27.20 -4.96 -24.84
C SER A 141 -28.41 -5.81 -24.44
N HIS A 142 -28.49 -6.31 -23.21
CA HIS A 142 -29.39 -7.40 -22.82
C HIS A 142 -30.41 -6.97 -21.75
N GLY A 143 -31.39 -6.12 -22.10
CA GLY A 143 -32.68 -5.90 -21.40
C GLY A 143 -32.71 -5.35 -19.97
N MET A 144 -31.69 -5.57 -19.14
CA MET A 144 -31.60 -5.17 -17.72
C MET A 144 -30.70 -3.94 -17.54
N GLN A 145 -30.81 -2.99 -18.46
CA GLN A 145 -29.82 -1.93 -18.65
C GLN A 145 -29.80 -0.90 -17.51
N ARG A 146 -30.96 -0.51 -16.98
CA ARG A 146 -31.05 0.61 -16.03
C ARG A 146 -30.48 0.26 -14.65
N THR A 147 -30.89 -0.88 -14.07
CA THR A 147 -30.41 -1.29 -12.75
C THR A 147 -28.93 -1.68 -12.80
N PHE A 148 -28.52 -2.47 -13.79
CA PHE A 148 -27.13 -2.91 -13.92
C PHE A 148 -26.16 -1.74 -14.13
N TYR A 149 -26.55 -0.75 -14.94
CA TYR A 149 -25.77 0.47 -15.13
C TYR A 149 -25.57 1.24 -13.82
N TRP A 150 -26.65 1.49 -13.06
CA TRP A 150 -26.57 2.21 -11.79
C TRP A 150 -25.75 1.44 -10.75
N THR A 151 -25.91 0.13 -10.65
CA THR A 151 -25.09 -0.70 -9.75
C THR A 151 -23.61 -0.58 -10.08
N CYS A 152 -23.22 -0.76 -11.35
CA CYS A 152 -21.82 -0.64 -11.76
C CYS A 152 -21.26 0.75 -11.48
N HIS A 153 -22.03 1.81 -11.76
CA HIS A 153 -21.59 3.18 -11.51
C HIS A 153 -21.41 3.46 -10.01
N THR A 154 -22.32 2.99 -9.15
CA THR A 154 -22.19 3.07 -7.70
C THR A 154 -20.93 2.34 -7.20
N PHE A 155 -20.64 1.14 -7.73
CA PHE A 155 -19.42 0.41 -7.38
C PHE A 155 -18.15 1.15 -7.81
N ILE A 156 -18.15 1.80 -8.97
CA ILE A 156 -17.01 2.62 -9.43
C ILE A 156 -16.77 3.77 -8.44
N TRP A 157 -17.79 4.57 -8.11
CA TRP A 157 -17.64 5.67 -7.17
C TRP A 157 -17.23 5.22 -5.77
N ALA A 158 -17.83 4.14 -5.26
CA ALA A 158 -17.47 3.58 -3.97
C ALA A 158 -16.00 3.15 -3.91
N ASN A 159 -15.49 2.52 -4.98
CA ASN A 159 -14.06 2.17 -5.07
C ASN A 159 -13.19 3.42 -5.12
N VAL A 160 -13.55 4.43 -5.93
CA VAL A 160 -12.78 5.68 -6.03
C VAL A 160 -12.67 6.37 -4.67
N PHE A 161 -13.76 6.49 -3.92
CA PHE A 161 -13.73 7.09 -2.58
C PHE A 161 -12.89 6.28 -1.60
N PHE A 162 -13.03 4.95 -1.60
CA PHE A 162 -12.26 4.08 -0.71
C PHE A 162 -10.75 4.14 -0.99
N TYR A 163 -10.33 4.08 -2.25
CA TYR A 163 -8.91 4.17 -2.60
C TYR A 163 -8.34 5.57 -2.37
N THR A 164 -9.14 6.61 -2.61
CA THR A 164 -8.73 8.00 -2.33
C THR A 164 -8.55 8.23 -0.83
N SER A 165 -9.45 7.73 0.02
CA SER A 165 -9.31 7.86 1.48
C SER A 165 -8.11 7.08 2.00
N ALA A 166 -7.87 5.87 1.48
CA ALA A 166 -6.69 5.07 1.82
C ALA A 166 -5.38 5.77 1.41
N LEU A 167 -5.34 6.42 0.24
CA LEU A 167 -4.20 7.22 -0.20
C LEU A 167 -3.97 8.40 0.74
N MET A 168 -5.01 9.15 1.10
CA MET A 168 -4.88 10.27 2.02
C MET A 168 -4.36 9.81 3.39
N ALA A 169 -4.94 8.73 3.94
CA ALA A 169 -4.47 8.14 5.19
C ALA A 169 -3.02 7.69 5.10
N GLY A 170 -2.63 6.98 4.03
CA GLY A 170 -1.26 6.53 3.82
C GLY A 170 -0.25 7.67 3.74
N ASN A 171 -0.61 8.79 3.10
CA ASN A 171 0.25 9.98 3.07
C ASN A 171 0.39 10.63 4.45
N VAL A 172 -0.67 10.64 5.26
CA VAL A 172 -0.61 11.15 6.65
C VAL A 172 0.27 10.24 7.53
N PHE A 173 0.20 8.92 7.39
CA PHE A 173 1.06 7.99 8.12
C PHE A 173 2.52 8.00 7.64
N CYS A 174 2.76 8.31 6.36
CA CYS A 174 4.11 8.41 5.79
C CYS A 174 4.75 9.79 5.99
N LEU A 175 4.04 10.76 6.59
CA LEU A 175 4.67 11.91 7.21
C LEU A 175 5.19 11.43 8.57
N PRO A 176 6.50 11.11 8.70
CA PRO A 176 7.04 10.93 10.03
C PRO A 176 6.81 12.26 10.76
N GLY A 177 6.11 12.21 11.89
CA GLY A 177 6.23 13.28 12.88
C GLY A 177 7.71 13.52 13.14
N GLU A 178 8.11 14.77 13.33
CA GLU A 178 9.53 15.14 13.48
C GLU A 178 10.25 14.34 14.60
N GLU A 179 9.49 13.75 15.51
CA GLU A 179 9.89 12.87 16.62
C GLU A 179 10.56 11.53 16.19
N ALA A 180 10.46 11.09 14.93
CA ALA A 180 11.04 9.79 14.50
C ALA A 180 12.47 9.88 13.91
N ARG A 181 13.15 11.04 13.97
CA ARG A 181 14.42 11.27 13.25
C ARG A 181 15.70 10.97 14.05
N GLU A 182 15.66 10.71 15.35
CA GLU A 182 16.90 10.57 16.14
C GLU A 182 17.34 9.09 16.30
N PRO A 183 18.36 8.58 15.58
CA PRO A 183 19.04 7.36 15.97
C PRO A 183 19.90 7.65 17.21
N LYS A 184 19.31 7.56 18.40
CA LYS A 184 20.01 7.73 19.68
C LYS A 184 20.76 6.45 20.04
N TYR A 185 21.93 6.22 19.41
CA TYR A 185 22.95 5.37 20.02
C TYR A 185 23.71 6.22 21.04
N PRO A 186 23.62 5.96 22.36
CA PRO A 186 24.60 6.52 23.27
C PRO A 186 25.94 5.84 22.96
N SER A 187 26.87 6.62 22.39
CA SER A 187 28.28 6.29 22.46
C SER A 187 28.65 6.22 23.93
N SER A 188 29.17 5.06 24.32
CA SER A 188 29.78 4.81 25.62
C SER A 188 30.76 5.92 26.00
N MET A 189 30.53 6.55 27.15
CA MET A 189 31.56 7.09 28.03
C MET A 189 31.10 6.99 29.49
#